data_AF-A0A1H0TS45-F1
#
_entry.id   AF-A0A1H0TS45-F1
#
_cell.length_a   1.000
_cell.length_b   1.000
_cell.length_c   1.000
_cell.angle_alpha   90.00
_cell.angle_beta   90.00
_cell.angle_gamma   90.00
#
_symmetry.space_group_name_H-M   'P 1'
#
loop_
_entity.id
_entity.type
_entity.pdbx_description
1 polymer ?
#
loop_
_entity_poly.entity_id
_entity_poly.type
_entity_poly.pdbx_seq_one_letter_code
_entity_poly.pdbx_strand_id
1 'polypeptide(L)'
;MTKKPSTPRAPRTPRSDDRPPMTAEKIVAAAMRLTVRHGLEGWGIRVLAAELEVWPTVIYHHVGDRDAVLDKVTDRIVRRMPCPDADVPWREWFTELLVRGREVVREYPGVARRLVFRGPTVPAALDIIDRGIQVLRKAGFGDEAPAIYSTLLNGAFLLVALDDDHDQEPSAHQQAAAVLASFRDDPERPGLAAIGKFVHGSEADAEGVHDFNEEFYAYYIDRLLDGVQTRLAALGEARSDPGGSGGGPERKGKT
;
A
#
# COMPACT_ATOMS: atom_id res chain seq x y z
N MET A 1 12.75 -42.67 -69.27
CA MET A 1 13.21 -41.52 -68.44
C MET A 1 12.38 -40.31 -68.80
N THR A 2 11.59 -39.77 -67.86
CA THR A 2 11.30 -38.33 -67.70
C THR A 2 10.42 -38.15 -66.45
N LYS A 3 11.06 -37.85 -65.30
CA LYS A 3 10.39 -37.47 -64.04
C LYS A 3 9.83 -36.06 -64.19
N LYS A 4 8.54 -35.87 -63.85
CA LYS A 4 7.92 -34.56 -63.66
C LYS A 4 8.59 -33.84 -62.47
N PRO A 5 8.94 -32.54 -62.55
CA PRO A 5 9.52 -31.82 -61.43
C PRO A 5 8.45 -31.53 -60.37
N SER A 6 8.78 -31.85 -59.11
CA SER A 6 7.95 -31.52 -57.94
C SER A 6 8.18 -30.05 -57.57
N THR A 7 7.12 -29.26 -57.55
CA THR A 7 7.12 -27.87 -57.10
C THR A 7 7.48 -27.79 -55.60
N PRO A 8 8.32 -26.85 -55.16
CA PRO A 8 8.60 -26.66 -53.73
C PRO A 8 7.36 -26.15 -53.01
N ARG A 9 6.96 -26.81 -51.93
CA ARG A 9 5.87 -26.39 -51.05
C ARG A 9 6.30 -25.13 -50.29
N ALA A 10 5.54 -24.04 -50.43
CA ALA A 10 5.77 -22.79 -49.72
C ALA A 10 5.77 -23.00 -48.18
N PRO A 11 6.52 -22.19 -47.41
CA PRO A 11 6.54 -22.28 -45.95
C PRO A 11 5.12 -22.04 -45.41
N ARG A 12 4.66 -22.93 -44.53
CA ARG A 12 3.39 -22.77 -43.82
C ARG A 12 3.53 -21.65 -42.80
N THR A 13 2.61 -20.70 -42.80
CA THR A 13 2.48 -19.71 -41.73
C THR A 13 2.27 -20.42 -40.38
N PRO A 14 2.84 -19.91 -39.26
CA PRO A 14 2.64 -20.49 -37.95
C PRO A 14 1.14 -20.52 -37.61
N ARG A 15 0.65 -21.67 -37.13
CA ARG A 15 -0.72 -21.81 -36.63
C ARG A 15 -0.80 -21.18 -35.24
N SER A 16 -2.01 -20.76 -34.85
CA SER A 16 -2.37 -20.25 -33.52
C SER A 16 -2.05 -21.19 -32.34
N ASP A 17 -1.48 -22.36 -32.61
CA ASP A 17 -1.18 -23.46 -31.68
C ASP A 17 0.26 -23.40 -31.12
N ASP A 18 1.10 -22.48 -31.61
CA ASP A 18 2.45 -22.24 -31.07
C ASP A 18 2.47 -21.28 -29.86
N ARG A 19 1.30 -20.79 -29.41
CA ARG A 19 1.25 -19.97 -28.20
C ARG A 19 1.32 -20.88 -26.98
N PRO A 20 2.31 -20.69 -26.07
CA PRO A 20 2.38 -21.49 -24.87
C PRO A 20 1.07 -21.34 -24.07
N PRO A 21 0.55 -22.43 -23.44
CA PRO A 21 -0.77 -22.46 -22.84
C PRO A 21 -0.98 -21.34 -21.83
N MET A 22 -2.22 -20.87 -21.71
CA MET A 22 -2.58 -19.86 -20.73
C MET A 22 -2.43 -20.43 -19.32
N THR A 23 -1.88 -19.62 -18.40
CA THR A 23 -1.69 -20.01 -16.99
C THR A 23 -2.17 -18.88 -16.08
N ALA A 24 -2.44 -19.21 -14.82
CA ALA A 24 -2.82 -18.21 -13.82
C ALA A 24 -1.73 -17.12 -13.67
N GLU A 25 -0.45 -17.51 -13.76
CA GLU A 25 0.69 -16.59 -13.65
C GLU A 25 0.71 -15.57 -14.79
N LYS A 26 0.44 -16.00 -16.02
CA LYS A 26 0.34 -15.09 -17.18
C LYS A 26 -0.81 -14.10 -17.03
N ILE A 27 -1.95 -14.58 -16.52
CA ILE A 27 -3.13 -13.74 -16.27
C ILE A 27 -2.80 -12.69 -15.21
N VAL A 28 -2.24 -13.11 -14.07
CA VAL A 28 -1.86 -12.20 -12.97
C VAL A 28 -0.80 -11.19 -13.42
N ALA A 29 0.20 -11.62 -14.18
CA ALA A 29 1.23 -10.71 -14.72
C ALA A 29 0.65 -9.66 -15.67
N ALA A 30 -0.32 -10.03 -16.52
CA ALA A 30 -1.01 -9.07 -17.37
C ALA A 30 -1.89 -8.11 -16.58
N ALA A 31 -2.60 -8.61 -15.57
CA ALA A 31 -3.40 -7.80 -14.67
C ALA A 31 -2.55 -6.81 -13.85
N MET A 32 -1.34 -7.20 -13.43
CA MET A 32 -0.37 -6.29 -12.81
C MET A 32 0.03 -5.15 -13.76
N ARG A 33 0.31 -5.42 -15.05
CA ARG A 33 0.61 -4.36 -16.03
C ARG A 33 -0.58 -3.42 -16.29
N LEU A 34 -1.81 -3.95 -16.26
CA LEU A 34 -3.00 -3.11 -16.32
C LEU A 34 -3.15 -2.25 -15.07
N THR A 35 -2.80 -2.80 -13.89
CA THR A 35 -2.84 -2.08 -12.61
C THR A 35 -1.87 -0.90 -12.59
N VAL A 36 -0.65 -1.04 -13.12
CA VAL A 36 0.29 0.08 -13.28
C VAL A 36 -0.32 1.22 -14.12
N ARG A 37 -1.06 0.88 -15.19
CA ARG A 37 -1.59 1.87 -16.15
C ARG A 37 -2.91 2.51 -15.74
N HIS A 38 -3.76 1.77 -15.03
CA HIS A 38 -5.17 2.13 -14.82
C HIS A 38 -5.58 2.05 -13.35
N GLY A 39 -4.67 1.71 -12.44
CA GLY A 39 -5.01 1.34 -11.08
C GLY A 39 -5.72 0.00 -10.98
N LEU A 40 -5.77 -0.56 -9.78
CA LEU A 40 -6.27 -1.91 -9.51
C LEU A 40 -7.76 -2.06 -9.85
N GLU A 41 -8.54 -1.00 -9.65
CA GLU A 41 -9.97 -1.00 -9.94
C GLU A 41 -10.34 -0.43 -11.31
N GLY A 42 -9.42 0.24 -12.03
CA GLY A 42 -9.69 0.89 -13.30
C GLY A 42 -9.78 -0.04 -14.52
N TRP A 43 -9.61 -1.35 -14.33
CA TRP A 43 -9.79 -2.35 -15.38
C TRP A 43 -10.74 -3.48 -14.94
N GLY A 44 -11.27 -4.19 -15.94
CA GLY A 44 -12.19 -5.31 -15.76
C GLY A 44 -11.78 -6.54 -16.57
N ILE A 45 -12.49 -7.66 -16.37
CA ILE A 45 -12.18 -8.94 -17.01
C ILE A 45 -12.13 -8.85 -18.54
N ARG A 46 -13.01 -8.05 -19.16
CA ARG A 46 -12.99 -7.87 -20.63
C ARG A 46 -11.72 -7.19 -21.13
N VAL A 47 -11.23 -6.18 -20.40
CA VAL A 47 -9.97 -5.49 -20.73
C VAL A 47 -8.78 -6.44 -20.55
N LEU A 48 -8.76 -7.20 -19.46
CA LEU A 48 -7.74 -8.22 -19.21
C LEU A 48 -7.75 -9.33 -20.27
N ALA A 49 -8.93 -9.78 -20.69
CA ALA A 49 -9.09 -10.77 -21.74
C ALA A 49 -8.56 -10.25 -23.10
N ALA A 50 -8.85 -8.99 -23.43
CA ALA A 50 -8.34 -8.34 -24.62
C ALA A 50 -6.80 -8.19 -24.60
N GLU A 51 -6.23 -7.74 -23.48
CA GLU A 51 -4.77 -7.65 -23.27
C GLU A 51 -4.07 -9.00 -23.46
N LEU A 52 -4.74 -10.10 -23.14
CA LEU A 52 -4.24 -11.47 -23.27
C LEU A 52 -4.61 -12.15 -24.60
N GLU A 53 -5.41 -11.49 -25.45
CA GLU A 53 -6.00 -12.05 -26.67
C GLU A 53 -6.76 -13.38 -26.43
N VAL A 54 -7.52 -13.47 -25.34
CA VAL A 54 -8.34 -14.65 -24.99
C VAL A 54 -9.79 -14.28 -24.73
N TRP A 55 -10.64 -15.30 -24.63
CA TRP A 55 -12.01 -15.13 -24.16
C TRP A 55 -12.06 -15.01 -22.62
N PRO A 56 -12.98 -14.20 -22.04
CA PRO A 56 -13.15 -14.08 -20.59
C PRO A 56 -13.28 -15.41 -19.84
N THR A 57 -13.94 -16.40 -20.45
CA THR A 57 -14.09 -17.76 -19.92
C THR A 57 -12.76 -18.46 -19.62
N VAL A 58 -11.69 -18.14 -20.36
CA VAL A 58 -10.35 -18.67 -20.08
C VAL A 58 -9.83 -18.11 -18.75
N ILE A 59 -10.04 -16.82 -18.47
CA ILE A 59 -9.63 -16.21 -17.20
C ILE A 59 -10.41 -16.84 -16.03
N TYR A 60 -11.73 -16.93 -16.17
CA TYR A 60 -12.59 -17.53 -15.15
C TYR A 60 -12.18 -18.97 -14.81
N HIS A 61 -11.79 -19.76 -15.82
CA HIS A 61 -11.32 -21.12 -15.63
C HIS A 61 -10.04 -21.20 -14.79
N HIS A 62 -9.07 -20.31 -15.03
CA HIS A 62 -7.77 -20.37 -14.36
C HIS A 62 -7.71 -19.68 -13.00
N VAL A 63 -8.46 -18.60 -12.83
CA VAL A 63 -8.31 -17.69 -11.68
C VAL A 63 -9.61 -17.49 -10.90
N GLY A 64 -10.76 -17.75 -11.50
CA GLY A 64 -12.06 -17.43 -10.92
C GLY A 64 -12.55 -16.05 -11.33
N ASP A 65 -13.40 -15.46 -10.49
CA ASP A 65 -14.05 -14.18 -10.79
C ASP A 65 -13.10 -12.98 -10.72
N ARG A 66 -13.65 -11.78 -10.91
CA ARG A 66 -12.87 -10.53 -10.86
C ARG A 66 -12.20 -10.34 -9.51
N ASP A 67 -12.88 -10.61 -8.40
CA ASP A 67 -12.31 -10.41 -7.07
C ASP A 67 -11.17 -11.41 -6.82
N ALA A 68 -11.30 -12.66 -7.28
CA ALA A 68 -10.23 -13.64 -7.23
C ALA A 68 -9.00 -13.23 -8.06
N VAL A 69 -9.19 -12.59 -9.22
CA VAL A 69 -8.07 -12.00 -9.98
C VAL A 69 -7.41 -10.88 -9.18
N LEU A 70 -8.20 -9.95 -8.62
CA LEU A 70 -7.67 -8.84 -7.83
C LEU A 70 -6.91 -9.33 -6.60
N ASP A 71 -7.42 -10.33 -5.88
CA ASP A 71 -6.74 -10.89 -4.71
C ASP A 71 -5.41 -11.54 -5.08
N LYS A 72 -5.32 -12.25 -6.23
CA LYS A 72 -4.03 -12.80 -6.70
C LYS A 72 -3.05 -11.71 -7.12
N VAL A 73 -3.53 -10.63 -7.72
CA VAL A 73 -2.71 -9.46 -8.07
C VAL A 73 -2.20 -8.79 -6.80
N THR A 74 -3.08 -8.53 -5.83
CA THR A 74 -2.72 -7.96 -4.53
C THR A 74 -1.75 -8.85 -3.78
N ASP A 75 -1.97 -10.17 -3.69
CA ASP A 75 -1.03 -11.11 -3.08
C ASP A 75 0.36 -11.01 -3.72
N ARG A 76 0.42 -11.03 -5.06
CA ARG A 76 1.67 -10.96 -5.81
C ARG A 76 2.43 -9.65 -5.59
N ILE A 77 1.71 -8.54 -5.44
CA ILE A 77 2.29 -7.21 -5.16
C ILE A 77 2.76 -7.14 -3.71
N VAL A 78 1.96 -7.58 -2.75
CA VAL A 78 2.32 -7.59 -1.33
C VAL A 78 3.55 -8.45 -1.07
N ARG A 79 3.73 -9.57 -1.79
CA ARG A 79 4.98 -10.38 -1.71
C ARG A 79 6.25 -9.62 -2.06
N ARG A 80 6.14 -8.49 -2.77
CA ARG A 80 7.30 -7.64 -3.11
C ARG A 80 7.65 -6.65 -2.00
N MET A 81 6.74 -6.42 -1.05
CA MET A 81 7.02 -5.61 0.12
C MET A 81 8.01 -6.33 1.04
N PRO A 82 8.84 -5.61 1.81
CA PRO A 82 9.70 -6.25 2.78
C PRO A 82 8.88 -6.91 3.89
N CYS A 83 9.38 -8.04 4.39
CA CYS A 83 8.92 -8.66 5.63
C CYS A 83 10.18 -9.03 6.43
N PRO A 84 10.75 -8.06 7.17
CA PRO A 84 12.02 -8.29 7.84
C PRO A 84 11.89 -9.37 8.94
N ASP A 85 13.03 -9.86 9.40
CA ASP A 85 13.08 -10.89 10.44
C ASP A 85 12.56 -10.38 11.80
N ALA A 86 12.03 -11.30 12.61
CA ALA A 86 11.38 -10.97 13.88
C ALA A 86 12.35 -10.46 14.97
N ASP A 87 13.65 -10.56 14.71
CA ASP A 87 14.72 -10.10 15.59
C ASP A 87 15.13 -8.64 15.35
N VAL A 88 14.77 -8.06 14.20
CA VAL A 88 14.95 -6.64 13.90
C VAL A 88 14.21 -5.79 14.95
N PRO A 89 14.84 -4.71 15.48
CA PRO A 89 14.17 -3.78 16.40
C PRO A 89 12.86 -3.25 15.80
N TRP A 90 11.82 -3.14 16.62
CA TRP A 90 10.47 -2.84 16.12
C TRP A 90 10.44 -1.58 15.25
N ARG A 91 11.12 -0.50 15.66
CA ARG A 91 11.10 0.75 14.91
C ARG A 91 11.72 0.56 13.53
N GLU A 92 12.88 -0.08 13.45
CA GLU A 92 13.56 -0.39 12.19
C GLU A 92 12.71 -1.30 11.29
N TRP A 93 12.08 -2.32 11.88
CA TRP A 93 11.19 -3.23 11.16
C TRP A 93 10.02 -2.49 10.48
N PHE A 94 9.33 -1.62 11.21
CA PHE A 94 8.23 -0.83 10.66
C PHE A 94 8.72 0.29 9.73
N THR A 95 9.86 0.92 10.01
CA THR A 95 10.44 1.90 9.07
C THR A 95 10.71 1.25 7.72
N GLU A 96 11.34 0.07 7.69
CA GLU A 96 11.59 -0.65 6.44
C GLU A 96 10.28 -1.03 5.74
N LEU A 97 9.32 -1.59 6.49
CA LEU A 97 8.01 -1.97 5.95
C LEU A 97 7.27 -0.79 5.33
N LEU A 98 7.20 0.34 6.03
CA LEU A 98 6.37 1.48 5.61
C LEU A 98 7.04 2.30 4.51
N VAL A 99 8.38 2.40 4.50
CA VAL A 99 9.11 3.13 3.45
C VAL A 99 9.18 2.30 2.16
N ARG A 100 9.76 1.10 2.20
CA ARG A 100 9.88 0.26 0.99
C ARG A 100 8.53 -0.32 0.55
N GLY A 101 7.62 -0.55 1.50
CA GLY A 101 6.25 -0.94 1.18
C GLY A 101 5.54 0.13 0.37
N ARG A 102 5.71 1.42 0.70
CA ARG A 102 5.17 2.53 -0.09
C ARG A 102 5.68 2.50 -1.52
N GLU A 103 6.98 2.35 -1.74
CA GLU A 103 7.56 2.28 -3.09
C GLU A 103 6.86 1.20 -3.94
N VAL A 104 6.63 0.03 -3.34
CA VAL A 104 5.94 -1.08 -3.99
C VAL A 104 4.49 -0.73 -4.31
N VAL A 105 3.71 -0.24 -3.34
CA VAL A 105 2.28 0.02 -3.59
C VAL A 105 2.03 1.24 -4.47
N ARG A 106 2.93 2.23 -4.51
CA ARG A 106 2.87 3.39 -5.42
C ARG A 106 3.10 3.00 -6.88
N GLU A 107 3.83 1.92 -7.15
CA GLU A 107 3.93 1.34 -8.51
C GLU A 107 2.58 0.77 -8.99
N TYR A 108 1.66 0.45 -8.06
CA TYR A 108 0.37 -0.19 -8.35
C TYR A 108 -0.81 0.55 -7.70
N PRO A 109 -1.27 1.67 -8.30
CA PRO A 109 -2.32 2.49 -7.71
C PRO A 109 -3.58 1.70 -7.33
N GLY A 110 -4.17 2.02 -6.18
CA GLY A 110 -5.37 1.37 -5.65
C GLY A 110 -5.14 0.07 -4.86
N VAL A 111 -3.91 -0.46 -4.82
CA VAL A 111 -3.58 -1.61 -3.95
C VAL A 111 -3.64 -1.21 -2.48
N ALA A 112 -3.05 -0.06 -2.11
CA ALA A 112 -3.10 0.45 -0.74
C ALA A 112 -4.55 0.65 -0.26
N ARG A 113 -5.38 1.26 -1.12
CA ARG A 113 -6.83 1.40 -0.90
C ARG A 113 -7.50 0.05 -0.64
N ARG A 114 -7.28 -0.95 -1.50
CA ARG A 114 -7.87 -2.28 -1.33
C ARG A 114 -7.48 -2.91 0.01
N LEU A 115 -6.20 -2.84 0.39
CA LEU A 115 -5.70 -3.40 1.65
C LEU A 115 -6.38 -2.79 2.88
N VAL A 116 -6.59 -1.47 2.88
CA VAL A 116 -7.25 -0.78 4.00
C VAL A 116 -8.76 -1.05 4.03
N PHE A 117 -9.46 -0.91 2.91
CA PHE A 117 -10.93 -0.95 2.91
C PHE A 117 -11.54 -2.36 2.86
N ARG A 118 -10.85 -3.33 2.25
CA ARG A 118 -11.31 -4.74 2.19
C ARG A 118 -10.64 -5.61 3.25
N GLY A 119 -9.54 -5.13 3.82
CA GLY A 119 -8.70 -5.86 4.75
C GLY A 119 -7.58 -6.64 4.05
N PRO A 120 -6.41 -6.79 4.71
CA PRO A 120 -5.25 -7.49 4.17
C PRO A 120 -5.39 -9.02 4.30
N THR A 121 -6.36 -9.62 3.62
CA THR A 121 -6.69 -11.05 3.74
C THR A 121 -5.93 -11.97 2.79
N VAL A 122 -5.05 -11.41 1.95
CA VAL A 122 -4.23 -12.21 1.04
C VAL A 122 -3.07 -12.88 1.79
N PRO A 123 -2.66 -14.11 1.43
CA PRO A 123 -1.65 -14.87 2.17
C PRO A 123 -0.37 -14.10 2.50
N ALA A 124 0.19 -13.37 1.55
CA ALA A 124 1.41 -12.59 1.77
C ALA A 124 1.23 -11.47 2.81
N ALA A 125 0.03 -10.90 2.89
CA ALA A 125 -0.27 -9.89 3.90
C ALA A 125 -0.45 -10.53 5.28
N LEU A 126 -1.03 -11.73 5.35
CA LEU A 126 -1.14 -12.50 6.60
C LEU A 126 0.24 -12.81 7.20
N ASP A 127 1.21 -13.15 6.36
CA ASP A 127 2.61 -13.38 6.79
C ASP A 127 3.23 -12.10 7.40
N ILE A 128 3.02 -10.94 6.77
CA ILE A 128 3.49 -9.63 7.28
C ILE A 128 2.80 -9.27 8.59
N ILE A 129 1.49 -9.51 8.71
CA ILE A 129 0.72 -9.25 9.93
C ILE A 129 1.25 -10.11 11.07
N ASP A 130 1.35 -11.43 10.88
CA ASP A 130 1.83 -12.33 11.93
C ASP A 130 3.23 -11.92 12.42
N ARG A 131 4.14 -11.63 11.49
CA ARG A 131 5.50 -11.17 11.79
C ARG A 131 5.50 -9.83 12.54
N GLY A 132 4.76 -8.83 12.07
CA GLY A 132 4.70 -7.51 12.69
C GLY A 132 4.13 -7.55 14.10
N ILE A 133 3.12 -8.40 14.34
CA ILE A 133 2.55 -8.60 15.67
C ILE A 133 3.56 -9.27 16.61
N GLN A 134 4.33 -10.26 16.13
CA GLN A 134 5.40 -10.87 16.93
C GLN A 134 6.46 -9.84 17.33
N VAL A 135 6.88 -8.98 16.39
CA VAL A 135 7.86 -7.90 16.62
C VAL A 135 7.36 -6.92 17.68
N LEU A 136 6.12 -6.45 17.59
CA LEU A 136 5.52 -5.54 18.58
C LEU A 136 5.37 -6.20 19.96
N ARG A 137 4.94 -7.46 20.01
CA ARG A 137 4.84 -8.19 21.28
C ARG A 137 6.20 -8.32 21.96
N LYS A 138 7.24 -8.67 21.20
CA LYS A 138 8.63 -8.76 21.69
C LYS A 138 9.16 -7.41 22.18
N ALA A 139 8.78 -6.31 21.54
CA ALA A 139 9.15 -4.96 21.99
C ALA A 139 8.47 -4.56 23.31
N GLY A 140 7.40 -5.24 23.72
CA GLY A 140 6.70 -5.01 24.97
C GLY A 140 5.38 -4.26 24.84
N PHE A 141 4.76 -4.24 23.66
CA PHE A 141 3.40 -3.67 23.51
C PHE A 141 2.30 -4.57 24.08
N GLY A 142 2.56 -5.86 24.30
CA GLY A 142 1.58 -6.79 24.88
C GLY A 142 0.28 -6.85 24.07
N ASP A 143 -0.85 -6.64 24.75
CA ASP A 143 -2.18 -6.68 24.14
C ASP A 143 -2.46 -5.51 23.18
N GLU A 144 -1.69 -4.42 23.24
CA GLU A 144 -1.82 -3.29 22.30
C GLU A 144 -1.20 -3.58 20.94
N ALA A 145 -0.41 -4.65 20.78
CA ALA A 145 0.30 -4.94 19.53
C ALA A 145 -0.63 -4.95 18.28
N PRO A 146 -1.83 -5.56 18.28
CA PRO A 146 -2.74 -5.49 17.13
C PRO A 146 -3.25 -4.09 16.81
N ALA A 147 -3.53 -3.28 17.84
CA ALA A 147 -3.97 -1.89 17.65
C ALA A 147 -2.84 -1.03 17.09
N ILE A 148 -1.62 -1.16 17.61
CA ILE A 148 -0.43 -0.45 17.13
C ILE A 148 -0.12 -0.83 15.67
N TYR A 149 -0.13 -2.13 15.35
CA TYR A 149 0.05 -2.60 13.98
C TYR A 149 -0.98 -1.96 13.04
N SER A 150 -2.27 -2.04 13.41
CA SER A 150 -3.36 -1.50 12.60
C SER A 150 -3.22 0.01 12.40
N THR A 151 -2.85 0.77 13.43
CA THR A 151 -2.61 2.21 13.35
C THR A 151 -1.48 2.55 12.38
N LEU A 152 -0.34 1.86 12.48
CA LEU A 152 0.82 2.12 11.62
C LEU A 152 0.49 1.81 10.15
N LEU A 153 -0.08 0.64 9.87
CA LEU A 153 -0.38 0.23 8.51
C LEU A 153 -1.51 1.05 7.89
N ASN A 154 -2.60 1.30 8.63
CA ASN A 154 -3.71 2.10 8.12
C ASN A 154 -3.29 3.55 7.89
N GLY A 155 -2.53 4.15 8.81
CA GLY A 155 -2.06 5.52 8.64
C GLY A 155 -1.22 5.68 7.38
N ALA A 156 -0.24 4.80 7.19
CA ALA A 156 0.62 4.80 6.01
C ALA A 156 -0.16 4.57 4.70
N PHE A 157 -1.00 3.53 4.64
CA PHE A 157 -1.67 3.16 3.40
C PHE A 157 -2.89 4.03 3.07
N LEU A 158 -3.52 4.67 4.06
CA LEU A 158 -4.51 5.71 3.78
C LEU A 158 -3.87 6.93 3.12
N LEU A 159 -2.66 7.31 3.55
CA LEU A 159 -1.93 8.42 2.90
C LEU A 159 -1.56 8.06 1.46
N VAL A 160 -1.07 6.84 1.21
CA VAL A 160 -0.82 6.37 -0.18
C VAL A 160 -2.11 6.34 -1.01
N ALA A 161 -3.22 5.86 -0.44
CA ALA A 161 -4.50 5.84 -1.15
C ALA A 161 -5.02 7.24 -1.47
N LEU A 162 -4.75 8.22 -0.60
CA LEU A 162 -5.05 9.63 -0.85
C LEU A 162 -4.18 10.19 -1.98
N ASP A 163 -2.87 9.88 -1.99
CA ASP A 163 -1.96 10.27 -3.08
C ASP A 163 -2.43 9.67 -4.43
N ASP A 164 -2.83 8.39 -4.43
CA ASP A 164 -3.37 7.73 -5.63
C ASP A 164 -4.64 8.42 -6.15
N ASP A 165 -5.56 8.82 -5.26
CA ASP A 165 -6.78 9.54 -5.61
C ASP A 165 -6.45 10.94 -6.16
N HIS A 166 -5.47 11.64 -5.57
CA HIS A 166 -5.00 12.94 -6.08
C HIS A 166 -4.38 12.83 -7.48
N ASP A 167 -3.64 11.76 -7.76
CA ASP A 167 -3.04 11.52 -9.08
C ASP A 167 -4.10 11.26 -10.18
N GLN A 168 -5.33 10.83 -9.81
CA GLN A 168 -6.44 10.71 -10.76
C GLN A 168 -7.10 12.07 -11.06
N GLU A 169 -7.02 13.04 -10.16
CA GLU A 169 -7.60 14.38 -10.29
C GLU A 169 -6.57 15.51 -10.06
N PRO A 170 -5.44 15.52 -10.82
CA PRO A 170 -4.30 16.37 -10.49
C PRO A 170 -4.63 17.87 -10.53
N SER A 171 -5.51 18.29 -11.44
CA SER A 171 -5.88 19.70 -11.59
C SER A 171 -6.67 20.25 -10.40
N ALA A 172 -7.52 19.44 -9.77
CA ALA A 172 -8.30 19.83 -8.60
C ALA A 172 -7.38 19.98 -7.38
N HIS A 173 -6.48 19.01 -7.17
CA HIS A 173 -5.50 19.05 -6.09
C HIS A 173 -4.54 20.24 -6.23
N GLN A 174 -3.99 20.47 -7.43
CA GLN A 174 -3.13 21.62 -7.72
C GLN A 174 -3.83 22.97 -7.48
N GLN A 175 -5.10 23.09 -7.87
CA GLN A 175 -5.88 24.32 -7.60
C GLN A 175 -6.07 24.56 -6.10
N ALA A 176 -6.35 23.52 -5.32
CA ALA A 176 -6.47 23.64 -3.87
C ALA A 176 -5.13 24.07 -3.23
N ALA A 177 -4.02 23.48 -3.66
CA ALA A 177 -2.68 23.86 -3.22
C ALA A 177 -2.35 25.32 -3.60
N ALA A 178 -2.67 25.75 -4.83
CA ALA A 178 -2.46 27.12 -5.28
C ALA A 178 -3.25 28.16 -4.46
N VAL A 179 -4.48 27.83 -4.07
CA VAL A 179 -5.29 28.68 -3.17
C VAL A 179 -4.58 28.85 -1.83
N LEU A 180 -4.11 27.77 -1.21
CA LEU A 180 -3.38 27.83 0.05
C LEU A 180 -2.05 28.59 -0.09
N ALA A 181 -1.28 28.30 -1.13
CA ALA A 181 0.00 28.96 -1.43
C ALA A 181 -0.14 30.48 -1.62
N SER A 182 -1.29 30.95 -2.11
CA SER A 182 -1.56 32.39 -2.29
C SER A 182 -1.53 33.20 -0.97
N PHE A 183 -1.72 32.55 0.18
CA PHE A 183 -1.68 33.19 1.50
C PHE A 183 -0.27 33.24 2.11
N ARG A 184 0.77 32.67 1.47
CA ARG A 184 2.11 32.48 2.08
C ARG A 184 2.74 33.75 2.67
N ASP A 185 2.40 34.91 2.13
CA ASP A 185 2.91 36.23 2.53
C ASP A 185 1.84 37.11 3.21
N ASP A 186 0.71 36.54 3.65
CA ASP A 186 -0.41 37.26 4.29
C ASP A 186 -0.17 37.47 5.81
N PRO A 187 0.26 38.66 6.26
CA PRO A 187 0.53 38.91 7.68
C PRO A 187 -0.74 38.95 8.54
N GLU A 188 -1.91 39.21 7.94
CA GLU A 188 -3.19 39.28 8.63
C GLU A 188 -3.75 37.88 8.91
N ARG A 189 -3.23 36.84 8.24
CA ARG A 189 -3.66 35.45 8.39
C ARG A 189 -2.45 34.52 8.65
N PRO A 190 -1.79 34.63 9.81
CA PRO A 190 -0.53 33.91 10.07
C PRO A 190 -0.63 32.38 9.96
N GLY A 191 -1.79 31.79 10.30
CA GLY A 191 -2.01 30.35 10.11
C GLY A 191 -2.10 29.94 8.64
N LEU A 192 -2.79 30.72 7.80
CA LEU A 192 -2.83 30.48 6.36
C LEU A 192 -1.49 30.80 5.70
N ALA A 193 -0.75 31.79 6.20
CA ALA A 193 0.61 32.04 5.73
C ALA A 193 1.54 30.87 6.02
N ALA A 194 1.43 30.24 7.19
CA ALA A 194 2.21 29.05 7.53
C ALA A 194 1.86 27.86 6.60
N ILE A 195 0.58 27.57 6.41
CA ILE A 195 0.13 26.51 5.48
C ILE A 195 0.55 26.84 4.04
N GLY A 196 0.38 28.09 3.62
CA GLY A 196 0.74 28.56 2.28
C GLY A 196 2.23 28.37 2.00
N LYS A 197 3.11 28.65 2.97
CA LYS A 197 4.55 28.35 2.87
C LYS A 197 4.84 26.86 2.83
N PHE A 198 4.10 26.07 3.62
CA PHE A 198 4.28 24.64 3.70
C PHE A 198 3.94 23.92 2.39
N VAL A 199 2.87 24.33 1.70
CA VAL A 199 2.49 23.74 0.41
C VAL A 199 3.13 24.43 -0.79
N HIS A 200 3.88 25.51 -0.59
CA HIS A 200 4.45 26.28 -1.69
C HIS A 200 5.48 25.45 -2.46
N GLY A 201 5.38 25.48 -3.80
CA GLY A 201 6.17 24.66 -4.71
C GLY A 201 5.40 23.44 -5.19
N SER A 202 4.54 22.85 -4.34
CA SER A 202 3.72 21.69 -4.72
C SER A 202 2.66 22.04 -5.77
N GLU A 203 2.25 23.31 -5.87
CA GLU A 203 1.25 23.77 -6.83
C GLU A 203 1.80 23.96 -8.25
N ALA A 204 3.13 23.92 -8.43
CA ALA A 204 3.78 24.38 -9.65
C ALA A 204 3.62 23.40 -10.83
N ASP A 205 3.92 22.12 -10.60
CA ASP A 205 3.87 21.06 -11.60
C ASP A 205 3.76 19.67 -10.93
N ALA A 206 3.84 18.60 -11.73
CA ALA A 206 3.75 17.23 -11.21
C ALA A 206 4.98 16.80 -10.40
N GLU A 207 6.15 17.39 -10.64
CA GLU A 207 7.38 17.10 -9.91
C GLU A 207 7.31 17.71 -8.51
N GLY A 208 6.86 18.96 -8.40
CA GLY A 208 6.61 19.61 -7.11
C GLY A 208 5.59 18.88 -6.23
N VAL A 209 4.51 18.33 -6.81
CA VAL A 209 3.55 17.49 -6.07
C VAL A 209 4.23 16.21 -5.57
N HIS A 210 5.02 15.56 -6.42
CA HIS A 210 5.69 14.31 -6.09
C HIS A 210 6.67 14.49 -4.91
N ASP A 211 7.54 15.49 -5.01
CA ASP A 211 8.54 15.80 -3.99
C ASP A 211 7.87 16.15 -2.65
N PHE A 212 6.83 16.99 -2.68
CA PHE A 212 6.05 17.33 -1.50
C PHE A 212 5.43 16.10 -0.84
N ASN A 213 4.81 15.20 -1.62
CA ASN A 213 4.19 13.98 -1.09
C ASN A 213 5.24 13.02 -0.51
N GLU A 214 6.43 12.92 -1.11
CA GLU A 214 7.53 12.11 -0.59
C GLU A 214 8.04 12.64 0.76
N GLU A 215 8.33 13.94 0.83
CA GLU A 215 8.78 14.59 2.07
C GLU A 215 7.71 14.51 3.17
N PHE A 216 6.44 14.77 2.81
CA PHE A 216 5.33 14.72 3.75
C PHE A 216 5.08 13.29 4.25
N TYR A 217 5.18 12.28 3.39
CA TYR A 217 5.07 10.88 3.80
C TYR A 217 6.17 10.51 4.81
N ALA A 218 7.43 10.87 4.53
CA ALA A 218 8.54 10.62 5.46
C ALA A 218 8.30 11.28 6.82
N TYR A 219 7.90 12.55 6.83
CA TYR A 219 7.53 13.26 8.05
C TYR A 219 6.39 12.57 8.80
N TYR A 220 5.34 12.18 8.09
CA TYR A 220 4.15 11.53 8.66
C TYR A 220 4.50 10.20 9.33
N ILE A 221 5.27 9.34 8.66
CA ILE A 221 5.70 8.04 9.21
C ILE A 221 6.57 8.24 10.45
N ASP A 222 7.51 9.17 10.42
CA ASP A 222 8.34 9.46 11.58
C ASP A 222 7.51 9.91 12.78
N ARG A 223 6.53 10.81 12.58
CA ARG A 223 5.65 11.25 13.68
C ARG A 223 4.76 10.13 14.21
N LEU A 224 4.26 9.24 13.34
CA LEU A 224 3.54 8.04 13.79
C LEU A 224 4.41 7.13 14.65
N LEU A 225 5.63 6.84 14.20
CA LEU A 225 6.58 6.00 14.93
C LEU A 225 7.01 6.65 16.26
N ASP A 226 7.18 7.96 16.30
CA ASP A 226 7.47 8.70 17.54
C ASP A 226 6.33 8.60 18.56
N GLY A 227 5.08 8.70 18.10
CA GLY A 227 3.90 8.48 18.94
C GLY A 227 3.86 7.07 19.52
N VAL A 228 4.14 6.06 18.70
CA VAL A 228 4.21 4.65 19.14
C VAL A 228 5.36 4.42 20.13
N GLN A 229 6.53 5.02 19.89
CA GLN A 229 7.67 4.95 20.80
C GLN A 229 7.37 5.58 22.16
N THR A 230 6.64 6.71 22.17
CA THR A 230 6.18 7.37 23.39
C THR A 230 5.23 6.46 24.17
N ARG A 231 4.29 5.79 23.48
CA ARG A 231 3.39 4.82 24.11
C ARG A 231 4.15 3.64 24.71
N LEU A 232 5.16 3.13 24.01
CA LEU A 232 5.99 2.03 24.51
C LEU A 232 6.72 2.38 25.81
N ALA A 233 7.27 3.60 25.90
CA ALA A 233 7.93 4.08 27.12
C ALA A 233 6.97 4.10 28.30
N ALA A 234 5.75 4.64 28.12
CA ALA A 234 4.72 4.67 29.15
C ALA A 234 4.29 3.26 29.63
N LEU A 235 4.21 2.29 28.71
CA LEU A 235 3.94 0.89 29.07
C LEU A 235 5.09 0.25 29.87
N GLY A 236 6.33 0.66 29.61
CA GLY A 236 7.51 0.24 30.36
C GLY A 236 7.53 0.76 31.79
N GLU A 237 7.19 2.04 31.97
CA GLU A 237 7.09 2.69 33.29
C GLU A 237 6.00 2.04 34.15
N ALA A 238 4.80 1.83 33.60
CA ALA A 238 3.68 1.20 34.30
C ALA A 238 3.98 -0.22 34.79
N ARG A 239 4.81 -0.99 34.07
CA ARG A 239 5.27 -2.32 34.52
C ARG A 239 6.32 -2.26 35.61
N SER A 240 7.12 -1.20 35.63
CA SER A 240 8.23 -1.03 36.57
C SER A 240 7.75 -0.50 37.94
N ASP A 241 6.56 0.09 38.01
CA ASP A 241 5.91 0.54 39.26
C ASP A 241 4.61 -0.24 39.57
N PRO A 242 4.70 -1.50 40.04
CA PRO A 242 3.52 -2.27 40.45
C PRO A 242 2.95 -1.84 41.81
N GLY A 243 3.52 -0.84 42.49
CA GLY A 243 3.22 -0.49 43.89
C GLY A 243 2.25 0.69 44.10
N GLY A 244 1.85 1.39 43.03
CA GLY A 244 1.12 2.66 43.10
C GLY A 244 -0.41 2.61 43.17
N SER A 245 -1.07 1.58 43.74
CA SER A 245 -2.51 1.69 44.10
C SER A 245 -2.98 0.63 45.13
N GLY A 246 -2.51 0.73 46.37
CA GLY A 246 -2.99 -0.06 47.50
C GLY A 246 -3.62 0.73 48.66
N GLY A 247 -3.85 2.03 48.50
CA GLY A 247 -4.39 2.90 49.55
C GLY A 247 -5.91 3.02 49.51
N GLY A 248 -6.63 1.93 49.75
CA GLY A 248 -8.09 1.99 49.96
C GLY A 248 -8.41 2.76 51.26
N PRO A 249 -9.38 3.69 51.27
CA PRO A 249 -9.65 4.48 52.46
C PRO A 249 -10.20 3.60 53.59
N GLU A 250 -9.55 3.69 54.75
CA GLU A 250 -10.01 3.09 56.00
C GLU A 250 -11.48 3.40 56.25
N ARG A 251 -12.28 2.33 56.41
CA ARG A 251 -13.61 2.43 57.01
C ARG A 251 -13.47 2.92 58.44
N LYS A 252 -13.65 4.23 58.66
CA LYS A 252 -14.00 4.74 59.99
C LYS A 252 -15.43 4.32 60.30
N GLY A 253 -15.56 3.28 61.11
CA GLY A 253 -16.81 2.95 61.78
C GLY A 253 -17.24 4.13 62.67
N LYS A 254 -18.54 4.42 62.64
CA LYS A 254 -19.21 5.10 63.74
C LYS A 254 -20.70 4.76 63.74
N THR A 255 -21.08 4.14 64.87
CA THR A 255 -22.40 4.05 65.51
C THR A 255 -23.48 3.24 64.81
#